data_AF-A0A4R5U4Q8-F1
#
_entry.id   AF-A0A4R5U4Q8-F1
#
_cell.length_a   1.000
_cell.length_b   1.000
_cell.length_c   1.000
_cell.angle_alpha   90.00
_cell.angle_beta   90.00
_cell.angle_gamma   90.00
#
_symmetry.space_group_name_H-M   'P 1'
#
loop_
_entity.id
_entity.type
_entity.pdbx_description
1 polymer ?
#
loop_
_entity_poly.entity_id
_entity_poly.type
_entity_poly.pdbx_seq_one_letter_code
_entity_poly.pdbx_strand_id
1 'polypeptide(L)'
;MRTAILIAIGLLLVWVVMDRVAAHRREGTAVALMVVWLAVVVWNLLTGMSHGYTFREELPIQLGILLPPVLLAWWMGRKRNQG
;
A
#
# COMPACT_ATOMS: atom_id res chain seq x y z
N MET A 1 -8.63 2.15 15.96
CA MET A 1 -8.66 0.93 15.13
C MET A 1 -7.43 0.89 14.24
N ARG A 2 -6.42 0.09 14.58
CA ARG A 2 -5.08 0.01 13.94
C ARG A 2 -5.13 -0.12 12.40
N THR A 3 -6.12 -0.85 11.89
CA THR A 3 -6.36 -1.13 10.46
C THR A 3 -6.71 0.11 9.64
N ALA A 4 -7.66 0.92 10.11
CA ALA A 4 -8.07 2.15 9.42
C ALA A 4 -6.93 3.19 9.37
N ILE A 5 -6.12 3.26 10.42
CA ILE A 5 -4.95 4.13 10.49
C ILE A 5 -3.91 3.71 9.44
N LEU A 6 -3.64 2.41 9.29
CA LEU A 6 -2.71 1.90 8.28
C LEU A 6 -3.19 2.22 6.86
N ILE A 7 -4.47 2.00 6.56
CA ILE A 7 -5.04 2.35 5.25
C ILE A 7 -4.87 3.85 4.97
N ALA A 8 -5.22 4.71 5.94
CA ALA A 8 -5.10 6.15 5.79
C ALA A 8 -3.64 6.59 5.57
N ILE A 9 -2.69 6.03 6.33
CA ILE A 9 -1.25 6.29 6.17
C ILE A 9 -0.81 5.87 4.77
N GLY A 10 -1.21 4.69 4.29
CA GLY A 10 -0.81 4.19 2.98
C GLY A 10 -1.30 5.06 1.84
N LEU A 11 -2.57 5.47 1.90
CA LEU A 11 -3.15 6.39 0.92
C LEU A 11 -2.44 7.75 0.94
N LEU A 12 -2.21 8.30 2.14
CA LEU A 12 -1.56 9.61 2.30
C LEU A 12 -0.09 9.56 1.80
N LEU A 13 0.63 8.49 2.11
CA LEU A 13 2.02 8.30 1.70
C LEU A 13 2.10 8.16 0.16
N VAL A 14 1.25 7.32 -0.45
CA VAL A 14 1.17 7.19 -1.90
C VAL A 14 0.84 8.54 -2.55
N TRP A 15 -0.16 9.25 -2.04
CA TRP A 15 -0.59 10.53 -2.59
C TRP A 15 0.53 11.59 -2.53
N VAL A 16 1.14 11.80 -1.36
CA VAL A 16 2.20 12.80 -1.16
C VAL A 16 3.43 12.47 -2.01
N VAL A 17 3.85 11.20 -2.06
CA VAL A 17 5.03 10.80 -2.84
C VAL A 17 4.74 10.92 -4.33
N MET A 18 3.59 10.45 -4.82
CA MET A 18 3.24 10.52 -6.24
C MET A 18 2.96 11.94 -6.74
N ASP A 19 2.55 12.86 -5.86
CA ASP A 19 2.36 14.28 -6.20
C ASP A 19 3.70 14.99 -6.44
N ARG A 20 4.75 14.59 -5.71
CA ARG A 20 6.10 15.19 -5.76
C ARG A 20 7.01 14.59 -6.82
N VAL A 21 6.68 13.43 -7.36
CA VAL A 21 7.55 12.66 -8.27
C VAL A 21 7.41 13.14 -9.72
N ALA A 22 8.56 13.41 -10.33
CA ALA A 22 8.65 13.76 -11.75
C ALA A 22 8.05 12.67 -12.64
N ALA A 23 7.38 13.07 -13.73
CA ALA A 23 6.60 12.19 -14.61
C ALA A 23 7.36 10.92 -15.05
N HIS A 24 8.62 11.06 -15.45
CA HIS A 24 9.47 9.96 -15.92
C HIS A 24 9.84 8.92 -14.84
N ARG A 25 9.66 9.23 -13.55
CA ARG A 25 9.94 8.31 -12.43
C ARG A 25 8.68 7.76 -11.76
N ARG A 26 7.48 8.17 -12.20
CA ARG A 26 6.21 7.81 -11.54
C ARG A 26 6.00 6.30 -11.52
N GLU A 27 6.27 5.60 -12.62
CA GLU A 27 6.10 4.15 -12.70
C GLU A 27 7.05 3.41 -11.75
N GLY A 28 8.36 3.70 -11.81
CA GLY A 28 9.33 3.09 -10.90
C GLY A 28 9.05 3.41 -9.43
N THR A 29 8.56 4.62 -9.14
CA THR A 29 8.22 5.00 -7.77
C THR A 29 6.92 4.34 -7.29
N ALA A 30 5.93 4.16 -8.18
CA ALA A 30 4.71 3.42 -7.87
C ALA A 30 5.02 1.96 -7.52
N VAL A 31 5.89 1.30 -8.30
CA VAL A 31 6.35 -0.06 -7.99
C VAL A 31 7.09 -0.11 -6.65
N ALA A 32 8.01 0.82 -6.39
CA ALA A 32 8.72 0.89 -5.12
C ALA A 32 7.76 1.07 -3.93
N LEU A 33 6.75 1.94 -4.06
CA LEU A 33 5.71 2.13 -3.05
C LEU A 33 4.90 0.87 -2.81
N MET A 34 4.52 0.13 -3.85
CA MET A 34 3.81 -1.15 -3.71
C MET A 34 4.65 -2.16 -2.93
N VAL A 35 5.95 -2.28 -3.25
CA VAL A 35 6.87 -3.22 -2.56
C VAL A 35 7.03 -2.84 -1.10
N VAL A 36 7.26 -1.55 -0.80
CA VAL A 36 7.38 -1.06 0.57
C VAL A 36 6.08 -1.29 1.34
N TRP A 37 4.94 -1.01 0.72
CA TRP A 37 3.64 -1.18 1.37
C TRP A 37 3.31 -2.66 1.63
N LEU A 38 3.67 -3.53 0.70
CA LEU A 38 3.57 -4.99 0.88
C LEU A 38 4.39 -5.45 2.09
N ALA A 39 5.61 -4.95 2.26
CA ALA A 39 6.43 -5.28 3.43
C ALA A 39 5.78 -4.83 4.75
N VAL A 40 5.15 -3.65 4.79
CA VAL A 40 4.38 -3.17 5.95
C VAL A 40 3.20 -4.09 6.27
N VAL A 41 2.46 -4.51 5.25
CA VAL A 41 1.31 -5.42 5.41
C VAL A 41 1.76 -6.80 5.91
N VAL A 42 2.86 -7.35 5.37
CA VAL A 42 3.43 -8.63 5.83
C VAL A 42 3.91 -8.52 7.28
N TRP A 43 4.59 -7.43 7.64
CA TRP A 43 4.99 -7.17 9.03
C TRP A 43 3.78 -7.10 9.97
N ASN A 44 2.71 -6.42 9.52
CA ASN A 44 1.47 -6.28 10.26
C ASN A 44 0.76 -7.62 10.50
N LEU A 45 0.79 -8.50 9.50
CA LEU A 45 0.30 -9.89 9.57
C LEU A 45 1.13 -10.76 10.51
N LEU A 46 2.47 -10.71 10.43
CA LEU A 46 3.34 -11.46 11.33
C LEU A 46 3.12 -11.03 12.78
N THR A 47 2.96 -9.73 13.02
CA THR A 47 2.62 -9.20 14.33
C THR A 47 1.24 -9.67 14.77
N GLY A 48 0.25 -9.72 13.89
CA GLY A 48 -1.09 -10.15 14.27
C GLY A 48 -1.16 -11.65 14.61
N MET A 49 -0.50 -12.50 13.82
CA MET A 49 -0.34 -13.92 14.13
C MET A 49 0.39 -14.17 15.46
N SER A 50 1.33 -13.31 15.87
CA SER A 50 2.00 -13.43 17.16
C SER A 50 1.08 -13.16 18.37
N HIS A 51 -0.10 -12.57 18.15
CA HIS A 51 -1.13 -12.37 19.18
C HIS A 51 -2.13 -13.54 19.27
N GLY A 52 -1.93 -14.61 18.48
CA GLY A 52 -2.75 -15.82 18.51
C GLY A 52 -3.85 -15.88 17.44
N TYR A 53 -3.94 -14.90 16.55
CA TYR A 53 -4.86 -14.96 15.40
C TYR A 53 -4.35 -15.93 14.33
N THR A 54 -5.27 -16.64 13.68
CA THR A 54 -4.91 -17.51 12.57
C THR A 54 -4.71 -16.70 11.29
N PHE A 55 -3.83 -17.19 10.40
CA PHE A 55 -3.60 -16.56 9.09
C PHE A 55 -4.90 -16.31 8.30
N ARG A 56 -5.87 -17.23 8.38
CA ARG A 56 -7.15 -17.12 7.65
C ARG A 56 -8.04 -16.00 8.20
N GLU A 57 -7.97 -15.70 9.49
CA GLU A 57 -8.70 -14.59 10.10
C GLU A 57 -8.09 -13.24 9.74
N GLU A 58 -6.76 -13.19 9.63
CA GLU A 58 -6.06 -11.94 9.32
C GLU A 58 -5.99 -11.63 7.83
N LEU A 59 -5.97 -12.64 6.96
CA LEU A 59 -5.81 -12.46 5.51
C LEU A 59 -6.80 -11.45 4.89
N PRO A 60 -8.12 -11.49 5.18
CA PRO A 60 -9.08 -10.52 4.64
C PRO A 60 -8.76 -9.08 5.08
N ILE A 61 -8.30 -8.92 6.33
CA ILE A 61 -7.94 -7.63 6.90
C ILE A 61 -6.69 -7.08 6.22
N GLN A 62 -5.67 -7.92 6.02
CA GLN A 62 -4.44 -7.53 5.35
C GLN A 62 -4.68 -7.17 3.88
N LEU A 63 -5.58 -7.89 3.18
CA LEU A 63 -6.01 -7.53 1.84
C LEU A 63 -6.69 -6.15 1.82
N GLY A 64 -7.54 -5.86 2.81
CA GLY A 64 -8.14 -4.53 2.98
C GLY A 64 -7.13 -3.41 3.22
N ILE A 65 -5.99 -3.70 3.86
CA ILE A 65 -4.90 -2.74 4.08
C ILE A 65 -4.02 -2.58 2.83
N LEU A 66 -3.82 -3.66 2.08
CA LEU A 66 -2.94 -3.70 0.91
C LEU A 66 -3.58 -3.06 -0.32
N LEU A 67 -4.83 -3.42 -0.62
CA LEU A 67 -5.46 -3.09 -1.90
C LEU A 67 -5.61 -1.59 -2.16
N PRO A 68 -6.13 -0.75 -1.23
CA PRO A 68 -6.39 0.65 -1.53
C PRO A 68 -5.12 1.44 -1.91
N PRO A 69 -4.01 1.37 -1.14
CA PRO A 69 -2.78 2.07 -1.50
C PRO A 69 -2.12 1.54 -2.78
N VAL A 70 -2.16 0.22 -3.01
CA VAL A 70 -1.61 -0.41 -4.23
C VAL A 70 -2.38 0.04 -5.48
N LEU A 71 -3.71 0.03 -5.42
CA LEU A 71 -4.55 0.49 -6.53
C LEU A 71 -4.33 1.98 -6.83
N LEU A 72 -4.19 2.81 -5.79
CA LEU A 72 -3.89 4.23 -5.95
C LEU A 72 -2.51 4.45 -6.61
N ALA A 73 -1.47 3.76 -6.12
CA ALA A 73 -0.13 3.86 -6.68
C ALA A 73 -0.10 3.44 -8.15
N TRP A 74 -0.78 2.34 -8.49
CA TRP A 74 -0.89 1.83 -9.84
C TRP A 74 -1.60 2.81 -10.78
N TRP A 75 -2.73 3.35 -10.34
CA TRP A 75 -3.50 4.32 -11.12
C TRP A 75 -2.69 5.60 -11.36
N MET A 76 -2.03 6.14 -10.33
CA MET A 76 -1.20 7.36 -10.44
C MET A 76 0.08 7.14 -11.25
N GLY A 77 0.61 5.91 -11.27
CA GLY A 77 1.74 5.51 -12.11
C GLY A 77 1.36 5.43 -13.59
N ARG A 78 0.15 4.95 -13.92
CA ARG A 78 -0.31 4.79 -15.31
C ARG A 78 -0.93 6.04 -15.94
N LYS A 79 -1.34 7.03 -15.14
CA LYS A 79 -2.10 8.21 -15.58
C LYS A 79 -1.44 9.09 -16.66
N ARG A 80 -0.20 8.82 -17.10
CA ARG A 80 0.49 9.61 -18.13
C ARG A 80 1.08 8.83 -19.31
N ASN A 81 0.78 7.54 -19.49
CA ASN A 81 1.06 6.87 -20.79
C ASN A 81 0.06 7.27 -21.90
N GLN A 82 -0.82 8.26 -21.67
CA GLN A 82 -1.90 8.66 -22.59
C GLN A 82 -1.87 10.14 -23.02
N GLY A 83 -0.77 10.87 -22.80
CA GLY A 83 -0.62 12.26 -23.26
C GLY A 83 0.79 12.56 -23.72
#